data_AF-A0A3B4VBD2-F1
#
_entry.id   AF-A0A3B4VBD2-F1
#
_cell.length_a   1.000
_cell.length_b   1.000
_cell.length_c   1.000
_cell.angle_alpha   90.00
_cell.angle_beta   90.00
_cell.angle_gamma   90.00
#
_symmetry.space_group_name_H-M   'P 1'
#
loop_
_entity.id
_entity.type
_entity.pdbx_description
1 polymer ?
#
loop_
_entity_poly.entity_id
_entity_poly.type
_entity_poly.pdbx_seq_one_letter_code
_entity_poly.pdbx_strand_id
1 'polypeptide(L)'
;KAVFLIKQTLVEICECTVCFLCLSLFLCDGCKSFNNSFYFISSGQKSWEDSRQDCKDRGADLIIVNSKEEQVFINSFNRKFWIGLSNKDREGTWKWVDGSVLNSTGGWFGGVRDGCVSTLWYRQQNTWNDDDCSKAQQWICEKVHDF
;
A
#
# COMPACT_ATOMS: atom_id res chain seq x y z
N LYS A 1 -3.26 -40.43 -32.89
CA LYS A 1 -2.76 -39.04 -32.98
C LYS A 1 -1.71 -38.90 -31.88
N ALA A 2 -0.45 -39.20 -32.20
CA ALA A 2 0.65 -38.22 -32.36
C ALA A 2 0.97 -37.50 -31.03
N VAL A 3 2.18 -37.42 -30.46
CA VAL A 3 3.53 -37.99 -30.67
C VAL A 3 4.40 -37.34 -29.55
N PHE A 4 5.30 -38.09 -28.89
CA PHE A 4 6.53 -37.66 -28.14
C PHE A 4 6.38 -36.83 -26.83
N LEU A 5 6.80 -37.26 -25.62
CA LEU A 5 8.14 -37.59 -25.06
C LEU A 5 9.22 -36.49 -25.16
N ILE A 6 9.70 -36.01 -24.00
CA ILE A 6 11.09 -35.66 -23.56
C ILE A 6 10.95 -35.19 -22.07
N LYS A 7 11.28 -36.01 -21.06
CA LYS A 7 12.57 -36.29 -20.39
C LYS A 7 13.10 -35.17 -19.46
N GLN A 8 13.40 -35.59 -18.21
CA GLN A 8 14.53 -35.19 -17.33
C GLN A 8 14.46 -33.79 -16.66
N THR A 9 14.80 -33.55 -15.39
CA THR A 9 15.35 -34.32 -14.25
C THR A 9 15.19 -33.46 -12.99
N LEU A 10 14.88 -34.08 -11.85
CA LEU A 10 15.28 -33.77 -10.46
C LEU A 10 15.53 -32.28 -10.05
N VAL A 11 14.62 -31.72 -9.27
CA VAL A 11 14.98 -31.18 -7.94
C VAL A 11 13.89 -31.63 -6.97
N GLU A 12 14.19 -32.72 -6.27
CA GLU A 12 13.42 -33.22 -5.15
C GLU A 12 13.81 -32.43 -3.88
N ILE A 13 12.81 -32.19 -3.02
CA ILE A 13 12.89 -31.83 -1.59
C ILE A 13 13.26 -30.37 -1.23
N CYS A 14 12.23 -29.55 -1.06
CA CYS A 14 12.01 -28.94 0.24
C CYS A 14 10.51 -29.08 0.55
N GLU A 15 10.18 -29.98 1.46
CA GLU A 15 8.80 -30.18 1.92
C GLU A 15 8.26 -28.89 2.52
N CYS A 16 7.30 -28.30 1.84
CA CYS A 16 6.32 -27.40 2.43
C CYS A 16 5.13 -27.32 1.48
N THR A 17 4.30 -28.36 1.46
CA THR A 17 3.10 -28.50 0.63
C THR A 17 2.07 -27.36 0.85
N VAL A 18 2.32 -26.47 1.82
CA VAL A 18 1.55 -25.27 2.13
C VAL A 18 2.01 -24.03 1.33
N CYS A 19 3.25 -24.03 0.79
CA CYS A 19 3.86 -22.83 0.19
C CYS A 19 3.58 -22.66 -1.32
N PHE A 20 3.42 -23.76 -2.08
CA PHE A 20 3.23 -23.69 -3.53
C PHE A 20 1.85 -23.18 -3.98
N LEU A 21 0.80 -23.36 -3.15
CA LEU A 21 -0.53 -22.81 -3.45
C LEU A 21 -0.62 -21.30 -3.15
N CYS A 22 0.22 -20.79 -2.25
CA CYS A 22 0.27 -19.36 -1.93
C CYS A 22 1.10 -18.57 -2.97
N LEU A 23 2.15 -19.19 -3.53
CA LEU A 23 3.08 -18.54 -4.45
C LEU A 23 2.50 -18.22 -5.85
N SER A 24 1.42 -18.89 -6.27
CA SER A 24 0.83 -18.71 -7.61
C SER A 24 -0.44 -17.85 -7.65
N LEU A 25 -1.00 -17.41 -6.51
CA LEU A 25 -2.24 -16.60 -6.48
C LEU A 25 -2.00 -15.10 -6.24
N PHE A 26 -0.75 -14.67 -6.04
CA PHE A 26 -0.42 -13.28 -5.67
C PHE A 26 0.72 -12.65 -6.48
N LEU A 27 1.01 -13.11 -7.70
CA LEU A 27 1.60 -12.19 -8.68
C LEU A 27 0.49 -11.26 -9.15
N CYS A 28 0.13 -10.31 -8.28
CA CYS A 28 -0.76 -9.24 -8.65
C CYS A 28 -0.03 -8.42 -9.74
N ASP A 29 -0.60 -8.41 -10.95
CA ASP A 29 -0.21 -7.44 -11.96
C ASP A 29 -0.35 -6.04 -11.32
N GLY A 30 0.78 -5.34 -11.14
CA GLY A 30 0.84 -4.02 -10.51
C GLY A 30 1.40 -3.97 -9.09
N CYS A 31 1.74 -5.09 -8.46
CA CYS A 31 2.39 -5.10 -7.16
C CYS A 31 3.87 -4.68 -7.26
N LYS A 32 4.35 -3.90 -6.28
CA LYS A 32 5.74 -3.47 -6.12
C LYS A 32 6.28 -3.99 -4.80
N SER A 33 7.59 -4.18 -4.71
CA SER A 33 8.27 -4.53 -3.46
C SER A 33 9.31 -3.47 -3.12
N PHE A 34 9.33 -3.04 -1.87
CA PHE A 34 10.32 -2.10 -1.34
C PHE A 34 10.48 -2.35 0.16
N ASN A 35 11.70 -2.29 0.70
CA ASN A 35 12.01 -2.45 2.14
C ASN A 35 11.11 -3.43 2.92
N ASN A 36 11.22 -4.73 2.61
CA ASN A 36 10.48 -5.79 3.30
C ASN A 36 8.96 -5.63 3.32
N SER A 37 8.40 -4.86 2.38
CA SER A 37 6.96 -4.67 2.21
C SER A 37 6.56 -4.89 0.74
N PHE A 38 5.33 -5.35 0.54
CA PHE A 38 4.65 -5.40 -0.74
C PHE A 38 3.62 -4.28 -0.83
N TYR A 39 3.57 -3.64 -1.98
CA TYR A 39 2.71 -2.50 -2.25
C TYR A 39 1.81 -2.80 -3.44
N PHE A 40 0.51 -2.63 -3.27
CA PHE A 40 -0.42 -2.60 -4.37
C PHE A 40 -0.72 -1.15 -4.74
N ILE A 41 -0.43 -0.77 -5.98
CA ILE A 41 -0.71 0.58 -6.50
C ILE A 41 -2.00 0.50 -7.32
N SER A 42 -3.06 1.16 -6.85
CA SER A 42 -4.35 1.08 -7.52
C SER A 42 -4.33 1.72 -8.92
N SER A 43 -5.02 1.11 -9.88
CA SER A 43 -5.33 1.73 -11.17
C SER A 43 -6.63 2.57 -11.13
N GLY A 44 -7.60 2.14 -10.32
CA GLY A 44 -8.89 2.84 -10.12
C GLY A 44 -8.83 3.94 -9.08
N GLN A 45 -9.98 4.57 -8.82
CA GLN A 45 -10.13 5.61 -7.79
C GLN A 45 -11.32 5.28 -6.90
N LYS A 46 -11.18 5.49 -5.59
CA LYS A 46 -12.18 5.17 -4.56
C LYS A 46 -12.16 6.22 -3.44
N SER A 47 -13.20 6.24 -2.62
CA SER A 47 -13.19 6.98 -1.35
C SER A 47 -12.10 6.42 -0.42
N TRP A 48 -11.70 7.16 0.61
CA TRP A 48 -10.68 6.66 1.54
C TRP A 48 -11.12 5.36 2.23
N GLU A 49 -12.40 5.28 2.62
CA GLU A 49 -12.96 4.09 3.29
C GLU A 49 -13.00 2.88 2.35
N ASP A 50 -13.49 3.06 1.12
CA ASP A 50 -13.56 1.97 0.13
C ASP A 50 -12.16 1.53 -0.32
N SER A 51 -11.19 2.44 -0.33
CA SER A 51 -9.78 2.14 -0.59
C SER A 51 -9.19 1.29 0.53
N ARG A 52 -9.47 1.64 1.78
CA ARG A 52 -9.05 0.86 2.94
C ARG A 52 -9.64 -0.54 2.93
N GLN A 53 -10.93 -0.65 2.62
CA GLN A 53 -11.59 -1.94 2.52
C GLN A 53 -10.98 -2.80 1.41
N ASP A 54 -10.67 -2.22 0.24
CA ASP A 54 -9.97 -2.94 -0.84
C ASP A 54 -8.59 -3.47 -0.40
N CYS A 55 -7.84 -2.71 0.42
CA CYS A 55 -6.60 -3.20 0.99
C CYS A 55 -6.81 -4.35 1.97
N LYS A 56 -7.81 -4.25 2.85
CA LYS A 56 -8.16 -5.32 3.80
C LYS A 56 -8.58 -6.61 3.10
N ASP A 57 -9.36 -6.51 2.04
CA ASP A 57 -9.78 -7.65 1.23
C ASP A 57 -8.58 -8.36 0.54
N ARG A 58 -7.46 -7.64 0.35
CA ARG A 58 -6.18 -8.19 -0.15
C ARG A 58 -5.27 -8.73 0.95
N GLY A 59 -5.70 -8.70 2.21
CA GLY A 59 -4.86 -9.06 3.37
C GLY A 59 -3.75 -8.06 3.63
N ALA A 60 -4.00 -6.78 3.38
CA ALA A 60 -3.14 -5.61 3.58
C ALA A 60 -3.93 -4.50 4.32
N ASP A 61 -3.35 -3.31 4.50
CA ASP A 61 -4.09 -2.08 4.85
C ASP A 61 -3.55 -0.92 4.00
N LEU A 62 -4.13 0.28 4.11
CA LEU A 62 -3.54 1.47 3.48
C LEU A 62 -2.12 1.71 4.04
N ILE A 63 -1.20 2.13 3.17
CA ILE A 63 0.21 2.35 3.53
C ILE A 63 0.39 3.24 4.76
N ILE A 64 1.28 2.82 5.65
CA ILE A 64 1.74 3.62 6.80
C ILE A 64 3.13 4.13 6.47
N VAL A 65 3.25 5.43 6.17
CA VAL A 65 4.53 6.00 5.78
C VAL A 65 5.42 6.19 7.02
N ASN A 66 6.34 5.26 7.24
CA ASN A 66 7.15 5.17 8.47
C ASN A 66 8.60 5.64 8.28
N SER A 67 9.04 5.87 7.04
CA SER A 67 10.42 6.26 6.72
C SER A 67 10.49 7.28 5.58
N LYS A 68 11.61 8.01 5.52
CA LYS A 68 11.87 8.97 4.44
C LYS A 68 12.05 8.25 3.11
N GLU A 69 12.67 7.08 3.15
CA GLU A 69 12.95 6.22 2.00
C GLU A 69 11.64 5.71 1.39
N GLU A 70 10.68 5.30 2.23
CA GLU A 70 9.33 4.93 1.79
C GLU A 70 8.56 6.12 1.21
N GLN A 71 8.67 7.30 1.84
CA GLN A 71 8.09 8.52 1.29
C GLN A 71 8.63 8.85 -0.11
N VAL A 72 9.94 8.68 -0.32
CA VAL A 72 10.59 8.87 -1.63
C VAL A 72 10.12 7.81 -2.62
N PHE A 73 10.02 6.55 -2.20
CA PHE A 73 9.52 5.46 -3.02
C PHE A 73 8.12 5.74 -3.55
N ILE A 74 7.16 6.12 -2.70
CA ILE A 74 5.79 6.39 -3.16
C ILE A 74 5.68 7.68 -4.00
N ASN A 75 6.52 8.68 -3.74
CA ASN A 75 6.57 9.90 -4.55
C ASN A 75 7.09 9.63 -5.97
N SER A 76 7.88 8.57 -6.17
CA SER A 76 8.43 8.21 -7.49
C SER A 76 7.36 7.85 -8.53
N PHE A 77 6.14 7.49 -8.08
CA PHE A 77 5.02 7.20 -8.98
C PHE A 77 4.40 8.46 -9.60
N ASN A 78 4.77 9.66 -9.14
CA ASN A 78 4.33 10.96 -9.66
C ASN A 78 2.81 11.10 -9.77
N ARG A 79 2.09 10.65 -8.74
CA ARG A 79 0.62 10.63 -8.65
C ARG A 79 0.18 10.92 -7.22
N LYS A 80 -1.10 11.22 -7.05
CA LYS A 80 -1.74 11.46 -5.76
C LYS A 80 -2.43 10.19 -5.28
N PHE A 81 -2.14 9.78 -4.05
CA PHE A 81 -2.69 8.57 -3.46
C PHE A 81 -3.24 8.80 -2.06
N TRP A 82 -4.34 8.15 -1.72
CA TRP A 82 -4.73 7.91 -0.34
C TRP A 82 -3.65 7.10 0.38
N ILE A 83 -3.35 7.51 1.61
CA ILE A 83 -2.50 6.80 2.57
C ILE A 83 -3.27 6.52 3.85
N GLY A 84 -2.72 5.70 4.74
CA GLY A 84 -3.39 5.22 5.95
C GLY A 84 -3.57 6.25 7.06
N LEU A 85 -3.40 7.56 6.80
CA LEU A 85 -3.49 8.61 7.81
C LEU A 85 -4.83 9.35 7.71
N SER A 86 -5.52 9.52 8.83
CA SER A 86 -6.74 10.32 8.93
C SER A 86 -6.94 10.87 10.34
N ASN A 87 -7.83 11.84 10.50
CA ASN A 87 -8.27 12.32 11.83
C ASN A 87 -9.78 12.08 12.04
N LYS A 88 -10.42 11.21 11.23
CA LYS A 88 -11.86 10.93 11.25
C LYS A 88 -12.41 10.51 12.62
N ASP A 89 -11.60 9.80 13.39
CA ASP A 89 -11.97 9.34 14.73
C ASP A 89 -12.16 10.50 15.71
N ARG A 90 -11.31 11.53 15.59
CA ARG A 90 -11.25 12.68 16.48
C ARG A 90 -10.51 13.82 15.78
N GLU A 91 -11.25 14.88 15.49
CA GLU A 91 -10.70 16.11 14.92
C GLU A 91 -9.45 16.58 15.70
N GLY A 92 -8.42 16.99 14.96
CA GLY A 92 -7.13 17.39 15.51
C GLY A 92 -6.20 16.25 15.97
N THR A 93 -6.66 14.99 15.98
CA THR A 93 -5.82 13.82 16.31
C THR A 93 -5.62 12.92 15.10
N TRP A 94 -4.42 12.98 14.50
CA TRP A 94 -4.06 12.13 13.37
C TRP A 94 -3.69 10.73 13.81
N LYS A 95 -4.32 9.73 13.21
CA LYS A 95 -4.05 8.31 13.44
C LYS A 95 -3.80 7.57 12.14
N TRP A 96 -2.87 6.64 12.20
CA TRP A 96 -2.66 5.64 11.18
C TRP A 96 -3.71 4.54 11.26
N VAL A 97 -3.85 3.77 10.19
CA VAL A 97 -4.80 2.65 10.11
C VAL A 97 -4.54 1.52 11.12
N ASP A 98 -3.32 1.43 11.67
CA ASP A 98 -2.95 0.53 12.78
C ASP A 98 -3.37 1.06 14.17
N GLY A 99 -3.91 2.28 14.22
CA GLY A 99 -4.34 2.96 15.45
C GLY A 99 -3.24 3.77 16.13
N SER A 100 -2.01 3.74 15.64
CA SER A 100 -0.92 4.56 16.17
C SER A 100 -1.16 6.05 15.88
N VAL A 101 -0.80 6.91 16.84
CA VAL A 101 -0.93 8.37 16.69
C VAL A 101 0.29 8.89 15.93
N LEU A 102 0.07 9.87 15.05
CA LEU A 102 1.15 10.55 14.36
C LEU A 102 2.01 11.34 15.37
N ASN A 103 3.21 10.83 15.68
CA ASN A 103 4.10 11.41 16.69
C ASN A 103 4.91 12.63 16.20
N SER A 104 4.90 12.96 14.91
CA SER A 104 5.67 14.08 14.36
C SER A 104 4.88 14.84 13.30
N THR A 105 5.09 16.15 13.19
CA THR A 105 4.50 17.02 12.16
C THR A 105 5.24 16.93 10.81
N GLY A 106 6.11 15.94 10.60
CA GLY A 106 6.79 15.74 9.33
C GLY A 106 5.82 15.28 8.25
N GLY A 107 5.96 15.78 7.02
CA GLY A 107 5.19 15.30 5.86
C GLY A 107 4.11 16.24 5.34
N TRP A 108 3.65 17.24 6.10
CA TRP A 108 2.57 18.13 5.70
C TRP A 108 3.00 19.19 4.68
N PHE A 109 2.24 19.34 3.58
CA PHE A 109 2.36 20.47 2.65
C PHE A 109 1.66 21.74 3.16
N GLY A 110 0.50 21.56 3.82
CA GLY A 110 -0.40 22.61 4.31
C GLY A 110 -1.88 22.16 4.19
N GLY A 111 -2.80 22.77 4.93
CA GLY A 111 -4.24 22.43 4.84
C GLY A 111 -5.06 22.76 6.09
N VAL A 112 -6.37 22.48 6.04
CA VAL A 112 -7.40 22.84 7.05
C VAL A 112 -7.37 21.88 8.24
N ARG A 113 -6.63 20.77 8.11
CA ARG A 113 -6.35 19.73 9.10
C ARG A 113 -7.60 18.93 9.50
N ASP A 114 -8.52 18.72 8.56
CA ASP A 114 -9.66 17.84 8.78
C ASP A 114 -9.93 16.92 7.58
N GLY A 115 -10.02 15.61 7.84
CA GLY A 115 -10.31 14.59 6.85
C GLY A 115 -9.25 13.49 6.69
N CYS A 116 -9.05 13.08 5.44
CA CYS A 116 -8.22 11.93 5.06
C CYS A 116 -6.98 12.42 4.32
N VAL A 117 -5.86 11.73 4.48
CA VAL A 117 -4.58 12.20 3.94
C VAL A 117 -4.25 11.53 2.62
N SER A 118 -3.82 12.37 1.69
CA SER A 118 -3.29 11.96 0.40
C SER A 118 -1.91 12.56 0.12
N THR A 119 -1.13 11.91 -0.75
CA THR A 119 0.17 12.44 -1.21
C THR A 119 0.03 13.39 -2.40
N LEU A 120 0.96 14.32 -2.52
CA LEU A 120 1.11 15.22 -3.66
C LEU A 120 2.33 14.83 -4.49
N TRP A 121 2.26 15.04 -5.80
CA TRP A 121 3.27 14.56 -6.76
C TRP A 121 4.43 15.53 -6.99
N TYR A 122 4.29 16.81 -6.65
CA TYR A 122 5.22 17.88 -7.08
C TYR A 122 6.37 18.17 -6.11
N ARG A 123 6.50 17.43 -4.99
CA ARG A 123 7.62 17.58 -4.05
C ARG A 123 8.17 16.21 -3.62
N GLN A 124 9.48 16.10 -3.41
CA GLN A 124 10.06 14.86 -2.87
C GLN A 124 9.87 14.73 -1.34
N GLN A 125 9.51 15.82 -0.66
CA GLN A 125 9.26 15.87 0.79
C GLN A 125 8.06 16.80 1.06
N ASN A 126 7.40 16.62 2.21
CA ASN A 126 6.24 17.41 2.63
C ASN A 126 5.10 17.39 1.60
N THR A 127 4.62 16.20 1.27
CA THR A 127 3.63 15.95 0.22
C THR A 127 2.24 15.64 0.75
N TRP A 128 2.02 15.58 2.06
CA TRP A 128 0.73 15.20 2.61
C TRP A 128 -0.23 16.37 2.60
N ASN A 129 -1.43 16.11 2.09
CA ASN A 129 -2.56 17.02 2.06
C ASN A 129 -3.78 16.34 2.66
N ASP A 130 -4.52 17.05 3.50
CA ASP A 130 -5.86 16.62 3.91
C ASP A 130 -6.88 16.92 2.80
N ASP A 131 -7.73 15.94 2.55
CA ASP A 131 -8.83 16.02 1.61
C ASP A 131 -10.11 15.44 2.22
N ASP A 132 -11.24 15.87 1.66
CA ASP A 132 -12.53 15.24 1.88
C ASP A 132 -12.43 13.73 1.57
N CYS A 133 -12.66 12.91 2.60
CA CYS A 133 -12.57 11.46 2.57
C CYS A 133 -13.49 10.79 1.54
N SER A 134 -14.55 11.49 1.10
CA SER A 134 -15.48 11.00 0.08
C SER A 134 -14.94 11.13 -1.34
N LYS A 135 -13.87 11.91 -1.56
CA LYS A 135 -13.27 12.06 -2.89
C LYS A 135 -12.76 10.72 -3.42
N ALA A 136 -13.08 10.45 -4.68
CA ALA A 136 -12.45 9.36 -5.41
C ALA A 136 -10.98 9.72 -5.70
N GLN A 137 -10.05 8.93 -5.18
CA GLN A 137 -8.61 9.06 -5.48
C GLN A 137 -7.99 7.66 -5.59
N GLN A 138 -6.82 7.58 -6.22
CA GLN A 138 -6.02 6.36 -6.20
C GLN A 138 -5.52 6.09 -4.77
N TRP A 139 -5.16 4.86 -4.46
CA TRP A 139 -4.66 4.46 -3.15
C TRP A 139 -3.48 3.49 -3.25
N ILE A 140 -2.75 3.37 -2.15
CA ILE A 140 -1.66 2.40 -2.01
C ILE A 140 -1.99 1.50 -0.82
N CYS A 141 -2.00 0.20 -1.06
CA CYS A 141 -1.99 -0.78 0.02
C CYS A 141 -0.57 -1.20 0.34
N GLU A 142 -0.31 -1.52 1.61
CA GLU A 142 0.95 -2.08 2.08
C GLU A 142 0.70 -3.36 2.88
N LYS A 143 1.54 -4.36 2.63
CA LYS A 143 1.67 -5.58 3.44
C LYS A 143 3.13 -5.80 3.79
N VAL A 144 3.46 -5.76 5.08
CA VAL A 144 4.80 -6.06 5.59
C VAL A 144 5.07 -7.57 5.44
N HIS A 145 6.32 -7.94 5.16
CA HIS A 145 6.76 -9.32 5.22
C HIS A 145 6.85 -9.75 6.68
N ASP A 146 5.90 -10.58 7.12
CA ASP A 146 6.01 -11.31 8.38
C ASP A 146 6.91 -12.53 8.13
N PHE A 147 8.17 -12.47 8.58
CA PHE A 147 9.06 -13.64 8.60
C PHE A 147 8.79 -14.51 9.83
#